data_AF-A0A368F6L3-F1
#
_entry.id   AF-A0A368F6L3-F1
#
_cell.length_a   1.000
_cell.length_b   1.000
_cell.length_c   1.000
_cell.angle_alpha   90.00
_cell.angle_beta   90.00
_cell.angle_gamma   90.00
#
_symmetry.space_group_name_H-M   'P 1'
#
loop_
_entity.id
_entity.type
_entity.pdbx_description
1 polymer ?
#
loop_
_entity_poly.entity_id
_entity_poly.type
_entity_poly.pdbx_seq_one_letter_code
_entity_poly.pdbx_strand_id
1 'polypeptide(L)'
;MKTESDKSIVAALHRLERSAHELLVLWFCQSNMKLERLTWQSPGDILQKVADYEAVHPVEGMMDFKKRVGSYRRCFYFSHEAMPREPLVIVHVALLNE
;
A
#
# COMPACT_ATOMS: atom_id res chain seq x y z
N MET A 1 10.58 -34.86 22.43
CA MET A 1 10.08 -33.93 23.47
C MET A 1 10.04 -32.45 23.04
N LYS A 2 10.90 -31.96 22.13
CA LYS A 2 10.82 -30.55 21.63
C LYS A 2 9.69 -30.29 20.61
N THR A 3 9.40 -31.28 19.77
CA THR A 3 8.51 -31.16 18.60
C THR A 3 7.02 -30.92 18.93
N GLU A 4 6.56 -31.32 20.11
CA GLU A 4 5.15 -31.22 20.51
C GLU A 4 4.85 -29.85 21.15
N SER A 5 5.82 -29.30 21.89
CA SER A 5 5.80 -27.91 22.36
C SER A 5 5.84 -26.91 21.20
N ASP A 6 6.68 -27.17 20.19
CA ASP A 6 6.76 -26.32 18.99
C ASP A 6 5.44 -26.33 18.19
N LYS A 7 4.78 -27.49 18.06
CA LYS A 7 3.46 -27.60 17.41
C LYS A 7 2.38 -26.82 18.15
N SER A 8 2.39 -26.86 19.48
CA SER A 8 1.44 -26.09 20.31
C SER A 8 1.63 -24.58 20.12
N ILE A 9 2.88 -24.11 20.08
CA ILE A 9 3.21 -22.70 19.84
C ILE A 9 2.74 -22.27 18.44
N VAL A 10 3.05 -23.05 17.40
CA VAL A 10 2.60 -22.76 16.02
C VAL A 10 1.07 -22.69 15.94
N ALA A 11 0.36 -23.61 16.59
CA ALA A 11 -1.10 -23.57 16.64
C ALA A 11 -1.63 -22.31 17.36
N ALA A 12 -0.98 -21.87 18.44
CA ALA A 12 -1.34 -20.64 19.12
C ALA A 12 -1.09 -19.39 18.26
N LEU A 13 0.03 -19.34 17.54
CA LEU A 13 0.36 -18.25 16.61
C LEU A 13 -0.65 -18.16 15.47
N HIS A 14 -1.07 -19.28 14.88
CA HIS A 14 -2.10 -19.27 13.83
C HIS A 14 -3.46 -18.79 14.34
N ARG A 15 -3.81 -19.06 15.61
CA ARG A 15 -5.04 -18.52 16.22
C ARG A 15 -4.95 -17.00 16.39
N LEU A 16 -3.78 -16.50 16.81
CA LEU A 16 -3.54 -15.06 16.92
C LEU A 16 -3.57 -14.39 15.55
N GLU A 17 -2.90 -14.95 14.55
CA GLU A 17 -2.88 -14.50 13.16
C GLU A 17 -4.32 -14.37 12.63
N ARG A 18 -5.15 -15.39 12.81
CA ARG A 18 -6.55 -15.37 12.36
C ARG A 18 -7.35 -14.25 13.04
N SER A 19 -7.20 -14.11 14.34
CA SER A 19 -7.91 -13.08 15.11
C SER A 19 -7.47 -11.67 14.68
N ALA A 20 -6.16 -11.47 14.45
CA ALA A 20 -5.62 -10.21 13.94
C ALA A 20 -6.10 -9.92 12.52
N HIS A 21 -6.10 -10.92 11.63
CA HIS A 21 -6.61 -10.81 10.27
C HIS A 21 -8.08 -10.38 10.25
N GLU A 22 -8.94 -10.99 11.08
CA GLU A 22 -10.35 -10.61 11.21
C GLU A 22 -10.53 -9.13 11.58
N LEU A 23 -9.74 -8.64 12.55
CA LEU A 23 -9.75 -7.22 12.93
C LEU A 23 -9.24 -6.31 11.82
N LEU A 24 -8.15 -6.69 11.13
CA LEU A 24 -7.59 -5.90 10.03
C LEU A 24 -8.56 -5.80 8.85
N VAL A 25 -9.28 -6.86 8.50
CA VAL A 25 -10.30 -6.83 7.45
C VAL A 25 -11.42 -5.85 7.80
N LEU A 26 -11.85 -5.81 9.07
CA LEU A 26 -12.87 -4.86 9.53
C LEU A 26 -12.37 -3.41 9.54
N TRP A 27 -11.13 -3.18 9.98
CA TRP A 27 -10.57 -1.84 10.07
C TRP A 27 -10.20 -1.24 8.71
N PHE A 28 -9.63 -2.03 7.80
CA PHE A 28 -9.17 -1.60 6.47
C PHE A 28 -10.24 -1.83 5.38
N CYS A 29 -11.52 -1.71 5.75
CA CYS A 29 -12.62 -1.77 4.79
C CYS A 29 -12.74 -0.47 3.98
N GLN A 30 -13.42 -0.53 2.83
CA GLN A 30 -13.51 0.59 1.89
C GLN A 30 -14.06 1.89 2.53
N SER A 31 -14.98 1.80 3.50
CA SER A 31 -15.52 2.98 4.18
C SER A 31 -14.50 3.75 5.01
N ASN A 32 -13.40 3.10 5.40
CA ASN A 32 -12.36 3.66 6.25
C ASN A 32 -11.13 4.10 5.45
N MET A 33 -11.18 3.95 4.13
CA MET A 33 -10.08 4.25 3.22
C MET A 33 -10.45 5.45 2.35
N LYS A 34 -9.51 6.38 2.18
CA LYS A 34 -9.64 7.54 1.30
C LYS A 34 -8.85 7.31 0.03
N LEU A 35 -9.51 7.46 -1.11
CA LEU A 35 -8.85 7.46 -2.41
C LEU A 35 -8.34 8.87 -2.71
N GLU A 36 -7.04 9.00 -2.90
CA GLU A 36 -6.38 10.26 -3.19
C GLU A 36 -5.64 10.17 -4.53
N ARG A 37 -5.63 11.27 -5.27
CA ARG A 37 -4.86 11.39 -6.51
C ARG A 37 -3.47 11.92 -6.19
N LEU A 38 -2.45 11.17 -6.59
CA LEU A 38 -1.07 11.62 -6.53
C LEU A 38 -0.72 12.40 -7.81
N THR A 39 -0.17 13.59 -7.65
CA THR A 39 0.38 14.41 -8.74
C THR A 39 1.77 14.90 -8.37
N TRP A 40 2.48 15.49 -9.32
CA TRP A 40 3.79 16.09 -9.05
C TRP A 40 3.77 17.22 -8.00
N GLN A 41 2.58 17.78 -7.71
CA GLN A 41 2.38 18.82 -6.71
C GLN A 41 2.00 18.25 -5.33
N SER A 42 1.82 16.93 -5.22
CA SER A 42 1.58 16.28 -3.93
C SER A 42 2.79 16.44 -3.00
N PRO A 43 2.59 16.34 -1.67
CA PRO A 43 3.68 16.42 -0.70
C PRO A 43 4.84 15.47 -1.01
N GLY A 44 6.07 15.97 -0.87
CA GLY A 44 7.28 15.24 -1.27
C GLY A 44 7.55 13.95 -0.49
N ASP A 45 7.12 13.88 0.77
CA ASP A 45 7.15 12.67 1.59
C ASP A 45 6.26 11.56 1.02
N ILE A 46 5.07 11.90 0.53
CA ILE A 46 4.17 10.92 -0.10
C ILE A 46 4.75 10.47 -1.44
N LEU A 47 5.30 11.39 -2.23
CA LEU A 47 5.98 11.04 -3.49
C LEU A 47 7.14 10.06 -3.25
N GLN A 48 7.95 10.29 -2.22
CA GLN A 48 9.05 9.40 -1.84
C GLN A 48 8.54 8.02 -1.43
N LYS A 49 7.55 7.93 -0.53
CA LYS A 49 6.97 6.65 -0.11
C LYS A 49 6.39 5.87 -1.29
N VAL A 50 5.66 6.52 -2.19
CA VAL A 50 5.09 5.85 -3.36
C VAL A 50 6.19 5.34 -4.30
N ALA A 51 7.28 6.10 -4.47
CA ALA A 51 8.42 5.63 -5.25
C ALA A 51 9.14 4.43 -4.59
N ASP A 52 9.27 4.45 -3.26
CA ASP A 52 9.94 3.37 -2.50
C ASP A 52 9.09 2.09 -2.42
N TYR A 53 7.76 2.23 -2.40
CA TYR A 53 6.81 1.10 -2.29
C TYR A 53 6.45 0.46 -3.63
N GLU A 54 7.01 0.97 -4.73
CA GLU A 54 6.80 0.41 -6.06
C GLU A 54 7.44 -0.99 -6.17
N ALA A 55 6.59 -2.01 -6.01
CA ALA A 55 7.00 -3.41 -5.98
C ALA A 55 6.99 -4.11 -7.34
N VAL A 56 6.39 -3.51 -8.39
CA VAL A 56 6.22 -4.15 -9.71
C VAL A 56 7.33 -3.70 -10.67
N HIS A 57 7.54 -2.39 -10.78
CA HIS A 57 8.53 -1.81 -11.69
C HIS A 57 9.34 -0.73 -10.97
N PRO A 58 10.51 -1.05 -10.40
CA PRO A 58 11.30 -0.09 -9.62
C PRO A 58 11.45 1.27 -10.30
N VAL A 59 11.35 2.33 -9.52
CA VAL A 59 11.50 3.70 -10.02
C VAL A 59 12.98 4.02 -10.19
N GLU A 60 13.41 4.37 -11.40
CA GLU A 60 14.84 4.60 -11.71
C GLU A 60 15.34 5.98 -11.25
N GLY A 61 14.43 6.83 -10.78
CA GLY A 61 14.75 8.11 -10.15
C GLY A 61 13.65 9.16 -10.29
N MET A 62 13.96 10.38 -9.84
CA MET A 62 13.01 11.48 -9.75
C MET A 62 12.38 11.87 -11.10
N MET A 63 13.17 11.84 -12.19
CA MET A 63 12.65 12.14 -13.53
C MET A 63 11.74 11.06 -14.10
N ASP A 64 12.01 9.78 -13.81
CA ASP A 64 11.12 8.67 -14.17
C ASP A 64 9.79 8.82 -13.42
N PHE A 65 9.86 9.01 -12.10
CA PHE A 65 8.65 9.15 -11.28
C PHE A 65 7.76 10.31 -11.74
N LYS A 66 8.36 11.46 -12.09
CA LYS A 66 7.62 12.61 -12.65
C LYS A 66 6.83 12.25 -13.91
N LYS A 67 7.37 11.38 -14.78
CA LYS A 67 6.65 10.89 -15.97
C LYS A 67 5.47 10.00 -15.55
N ARG A 68 5.66 9.14 -14.55
CA ARG A 68 4.63 8.20 -14.03
C ARG A 68 3.44 8.88 -13.35
N VAL A 69 3.59 10.12 -12.88
CA VAL A 69 2.49 10.94 -12.33
C VAL A 69 2.10 12.12 -13.24
N GLY A 70 2.66 12.16 -14.45
CA GLY A 70 2.54 13.26 -15.39
C GLY A 70 1.37 13.13 -16.39
N SER A 71 1.51 13.75 -17.55
CA SER A 71 0.52 13.68 -18.63
C SER A 71 0.29 12.24 -19.09
N TYR A 72 -0.95 11.90 -19.43
CA TYR A 72 -1.37 10.54 -19.84
C TYR A 72 -1.07 9.41 -18.83
N ARG A 73 -0.72 9.79 -17.60
CA ARG A 73 -0.59 8.89 -16.47
C ARG A 73 -1.44 9.41 -15.31
N ARG A 74 -2.01 8.50 -14.54
CA ARG A 74 -2.67 8.82 -13.27
C ARG A 74 -2.10 7.89 -12.22
N CYS A 75 -1.86 8.42 -11.05
CA CYS A 75 -1.50 7.62 -9.88
C CYS A 75 -2.52 7.94 -8.79
N PHE A 76 -3.05 6.90 -8.19
CA PHE A 76 -3.93 7.00 -7.04
C PHE A 76 -3.38 6.15 -5.91
N TYR A 77 -3.68 6.55 -4.68
CA TYR A 77 -3.44 5.70 -3.52
C TYR A 77 -4.61 5.71 -2.57
N PHE A 78 -4.77 4.61 -1.84
CA PHE A 78 -5.64 4.56 -0.68
C PHE A 78 -4.85 4.89 0.59
N SER A 79 -5.39 5.78 1.42
CA SER A 79 -4.89 6.08 2.77
C SER A 79 -5.97 5.74 3.82
N HIS A 80 -5.55 5.46 5.06
CA HIS A 80 -6.47 5.24 6.17
C HIS A 80 -6.47 6.46 7.09
N GLU A 81 -7.61 6.84 7.68
CA GLU A 81 -7.69 8.06 8.51
C GLU A 81 -6.74 8.06 9.71
N ALA A 82 -6.53 6.89 10.33
CA ALA A 82 -5.60 6.72 11.44
C ALA A 82 -4.12 6.75 11.02
N MET A 83 -3.82 6.69 9.71
CA MET A 83 -2.47 6.73 9.16
C MET A 83 -2.42 7.76 8.02
N PRO A 84 -2.56 9.05 8.33
CA PRO A 84 -2.55 10.10 7.31
C PRO A 84 -1.20 10.13 6.60
N ARG A 85 -1.22 10.40 5.28
CA ARG A 85 0.00 10.48 4.44
C ARG A 85 0.77 9.16 4.35
N GLU A 86 0.09 8.03 4.60
CA GLU A 86 0.60 6.69 4.40
C GLU A 86 -0.13 6.04 3.21
N PRO A 87 0.54 5.84 2.06
CA PRO A 87 -0.05 5.18 0.90
C PRO A 87 -0.06 3.67 1.10
N LEU A 88 -1.24 3.08 1.26
CA LEU A 88 -1.40 1.64 1.57
C LEU A 88 -1.54 0.78 0.32
N VAL A 89 -2.29 1.27 -0.67
CA VAL A 89 -2.48 0.61 -1.97
C VAL A 89 -2.26 1.65 -3.04
N ILE A 90 -1.33 1.40 -3.96
CA ILE A 90 -0.93 2.31 -5.03
C ILE A 90 -1.40 1.74 -6.35
N VAL A 91 -2.01 2.58 -7.19
CA VAL A 91 -2.49 2.20 -8.52
C VAL A 91 -1.96 3.17 -9.57
N HIS A 92 -1.13 2.66 -10.48
CA HIS A 92 -0.66 3.37 -11.65
C HIS A 92 -1.56 3.07 -12.86
N VAL A 93 -2.04 4.12 -13.54
CA VAL A 93 -2.93 4.03 -14.70
C VAL A 93 -2.30 4.75 -15.88
N ALA A 94 -2.23 4.07 -17.02
CA ALA A 94 -1.89 4.67 -18.31
C ALA A 94 -3.17 5.00 -19.07
N LEU A 95 -3.33 6.27 -19.45
CA LEU A 95 -4.42 6.70 -20.33
C LEU A 95 -3.96 6.48 -21.76
N LEU A 96 -4.59 5.54 -22.45
CA LEU A 96 -4.32 5.19 -23.84
C LEU A 96 -5.55 5.52 -24.68
N ASN A 97 -5.31 6.03 -25.88
CA ASN A 97 -6.35 6.17 -26.90
C ASN A 97 -6.26 4.88 -27.73
N GLU A 98 -6.99 3.84 -27.33
CA GLU A 98 -7.35 2.81 -28.31
C GLU A 98 -8.35 3.39 -29.31
#